data_AF-A0A534LSL5-F1
#
_entry.id   AF-A0A534LSL5-F1
#
_cell.length_a   1.000
_cell.length_b   1.000
_cell.length_c   1.000
_cell.angle_alpha   90.00
_cell.angle_beta   90.00
_cell.angle_gamma   90.00
#
_symmetry.space_group_name_H-M   'P 1'
#
loop_
_entity.id
_entity.type
_entity.pdbx_description
1 polymer ?
#
loop_
_entity_poly.entity_id
_entity_poly.type
_entity_poly.pdbx_seq_one_letter_code
_entity_poly.pdbx_strand_id
1 'polypeptide(L)'
;MGRSLADFMLPGRNKEWVLAVASGVATELRMKVEVTSMNQLRARRGSIWWTGTRNFVVTAHDVPGGASVHIEAWAGGLTELSADPSGIFGLIPRRDAWRVASTLVSRLGVIPEQVFRHS
;
A
#
# COMPACT_ATOMS: atom_id res chain seq x y z
N MET A 1 16.61 0.35 1.38
CA MET A 1 16.09 -0.24 0.10
C MET A 1 15.11 -1.28 0.55
N GLY A 2 13.93 -1.38 -0.04
CA GLY A 2 12.92 -2.29 0.49
C GLY A 2 11.50 -1.74 0.41
N ARG A 3 10.70 -2.07 1.41
CA ARG A 3 9.25 -1.78 1.45
C ARG A 3 8.91 -0.97 2.69
N SER A 4 7.89 -0.13 2.59
CA SER A 4 7.24 0.46 3.76
C SER A 4 6.10 -0.45 4.18
N LEU A 5 6.08 -0.81 5.45
CA LEU A 5 5.16 -1.80 6.02
C LEU A 5 4.23 -1.12 7.01
N ALA A 6 2.95 -1.45 6.99
CA ALA A 6 2.01 -1.06 8.02
C ALA A 6 1.19 -2.26 8.49
N ASP A 7 1.19 -2.46 9.79
CA ASP A 7 0.48 -3.54 10.48
C ASP A 7 -0.45 -2.94 11.52
N PHE A 8 -1.75 -3.18 11.39
CA PHE A 8 -2.74 -2.65 12.32
C PHE A 8 -4.04 -3.46 12.30
N MET A 9 -4.86 -3.25 13.35
CA MET A 9 -6.21 -3.81 13.45
C MET A 9 -7.24 -2.73 13.12
N LEU A 10 -8.24 -3.08 12.30
CA LEU A 10 -9.41 -2.24 12.04
C LEU A 10 -10.62 -2.79 12.81
N PRO A 11 -11.04 -2.14 13.91
CA PRO A 11 -12.18 -2.60 14.69
C PRO A 11 -13.49 -2.45 13.91
N GLY A 12 -14.39 -3.43 14.05
CA GLY A 12 -15.72 -3.39 13.44
C GLY A 12 -15.76 -3.46 11.92
N ARG A 13 -14.63 -3.75 11.26
CA ARG A 13 -14.54 -4.00 9.81
C ARG A 13 -14.12 -5.44 9.56
N ASN A 14 -14.63 -6.04 8.50
CA ASN A 14 -14.19 -7.35 8.02
C ASN A 14 -13.16 -7.19 6.89
N LYS A 15 -12.49 -8.28 6.53
CA LYS A 15 -11.48 -8.27 5.47
C LYS A 15 -12.06 -7.88 4.11
N GLU A 16 -13.30 -8.25 3.79
CA GLU A 16 -13.93 -7.91 2.50
C GLU A 16 -14.06 -6.40 2.33
N TRP A 17 -14.44 -5.69 3.40
CA TRP A 17 -14.50 -4.24 3.40
C TRP A 17 -13.11 -3.62 3.17
N VAL A 18 -12.07 -4.14 3.84
CA VAL A 18 -10.68 -3.65 3.67
C VAL A 18 -10.21 -3.82 2.23
N LEU A 19 -10.43 -5.00 1.65
CA LEU A 19 -10.03 -5.30 0.26
C LEU A 19 -10.87 -4.50 -0.75
N ALA A 20 -12.15 -4.25 -0.47
CA ALA A 20 -12.99 -3.38 -1.29
C ALA A 20 -12.50 -1.93 -1.28
N VAL A 21 -12.12 -1.38 -0.11
CA VAL A 21 -11.51 -0.04 -0.01
C VAL A 21 -10.19 0.00 -0.78
N ALA A 22 -9.32 -1.01 -0.61
CA ALA A 22 -8.05 -1.09 -1.31
C ALA A 22 -8.23 -1.11 -2.84
N SER A 23 -9.22 -1.87 -3.33
CA SER A 23 -9.60 -1.91 -4.75
C SER A 23 -10.14 -0.57 -5.25
N GLY A 24 -10.97 0.10 -4.45
CA GLY A 24 -11.48 1.44 -4.75
C GLY A 24 -10.36 2.48 -4.88
N VAL A 25 -9.39 2.45 -3.95
CA VAL A 25 -8.21 3.32 -4.00
C VAL A 25 -7.32 3.01 -5.20
N ALA A 26 -7.10 1.72 -5.52
CA ALA A 26 -6.37 1.34 -6.71
C ALA A 26 -7.02 1.94 -7.97
N THR A 27 -8.35 1.86 -8.08
CA THR A 27 -9.12 2.43 -9.18
C THR A 27 -8.99 3.96 -9.24
N GLU A 28 -9.17 4.65 -8.11
CA GLU A 28 -9.03 6.12 -7.98
C GLU A 28 -7.65 6.58 -8.48
N LEU A 29 -6.60 5.84 -8.09
CA LEU A 29 -5.22 6.16 -8.43
C LEU A 29 -4.78 5.64 -9.80
N ARG A 30 -5.70 5.05 -10.58
CA ARG A 30 -5.44 4.44 -11.90
C ARG A 30 -4.35 3.37 -11.84
N MET A 31 -4.40 2.54 -10.80
CA MET A 31 -3.52 1.40 -10.62
C MET A 31 -4.19 0.15 -11.19
N LYS A 32 -3.40 -0.71 -11.83
CA LYS A 32 -3.84 -2.04 -12.25
C LYS A 32 -3.92 -2.92 -11.01
N VAL A 33 -5.10 -3.47 -10.74
CA VAL A 33 -5.32 -4.46 -9.69
C VAL A 33 -4.92 -5.84 -10.20
N GLU A 34 -4.09 -6.53 -9.44
CA GLU A 34 -3.74 -7.93 -9.59
C GLU A 34 -4.30 -8.63 -8.35
N VAL A 35 -5.47 -9.28 -8.49
CA VAL A 35 -6.04 -10.06 -7.39
C VAL A 35 -5.18 -11.29 -7.21
N THR A 36 -4.50 -11.39 -6.07
CA THR A 36 -3.54 -12.46 -5.77
C THR A 36 -4.14 -13.57 -4.91
N SER A 37 -5.15 -13.26 -4.07
CA SER A 37 -5.92 -14.28 -3.32
C SER A 37 -7.22 -13.69 -2.72
N MET A 38 -8.01 -14.52 -2.03
CA MET A 38 -9.21 -14.06 -1.29
C MET A 38 -8.92 -13.12 -0.12
N ASN A 39 -7.68 -13.12 0.39
CA ASN A 39 -7.27 -12.29 1.53
C ASN A 39 -6.28 -11.20 1.12
N GLN A 40 -5.96 -11.09 -0.18
CA GLN A 40 -4.89 -10.21 -0.63
C GLN A 40 -5.22 -9.52 -1.96
N LEU A 41 -4.93 -8.23 -2.00
CA LEU A 41 -5.00 -7.40 -3.19
C LEU A 41 -3.63 -6.78 -3.45
N ARG A 42 -3.13 -6.95 -4.68
CA ARG A 42 -1.96 -6.22 -5.17
C ARG A 42 -2.40 -5.18 -6.18
N ALA A 43 -1.79 -4.01 -6.13
CA ALA A 43 -2.02 -2.98 -7.14
C ALA A 43 -0.68 -2.39 -7.60
N ARG A 44 -0.62 -2.06 -8.89
CA ARG A 44 0.57 -1.51 -9.52
C ARG A 44 0.23 -0.43 -10.54
N ARG A 45 1.03 0.64 -10.57
CA ARG A 45 0.97 1.68 -11.60
C ARG A 45 2.35 2.00 -12.16
N GLY A 46 2.42 2.24 -13.46
CA GLY A 46 3.66 2.57 -14.16
C GLY A 46 4.42 1.33 -14.66
N SER A 47 5.57 1.60 -15.28
CA SER A 47 6.42 0.58 -15.91
C SER A 47 7.85 0.70 -15.40
N ILE A 48 8.49 -0.44 -15.14
CA ILE A 48 9.90 -0.49 -14.71
C ILE A 48 10.80 0.21 -15.73
N TRP A 49 10.46 0.10 -17.02
CA TRP A 49 11.30 0.56 -18.13
C TRP A 49 11.23 2.06 -18.43
N TRP A 50 10.22 2.77 -17.90
CA TRP A 50 9.98 4.17 -18.31
C TRP A 50 9.87 5.12 -17.12
N THR A 51 8.95 4.84 -16.20
CA THR A 51 8.55 5.80 -15.16
C THR A 51 8.74 5.29 -13.74
N GLY A 52 9.28 4.07 -13.59
CA GLY A 52 9.23 3.32 -12.34
C GLY A 52 7.83 2.82 -12.02
N THR A 53 7.73 1.87 -11.10
CA THR A 53 6.45 1.32 -10.63
C THR A 53 6.12 1.86 -9.26
N ARG A 54 4.83 2.02 -8.98
CA ARG A 54 4.32 2.29 -7.64
C ARG A 54 3.45 1.11 -7.30
N ASN A 55 3.75 0.46 -6.19
CA ASN A 55 3.13 -0.80 -5.83
C ASN A 55 2.60 -0.70 -4.41
N PHE A 56 1.46 -1.33 -4.19
CA PHE A 56 1.08 -1.72 -2.85
C PHE A 56 0.50 -3.13 -2.86
N VAL A 57 0.61 -3.79 -1.71
CA VAL A 57 -0.07 -5.04 -1.38
C VAL A 57 -0.85 -4.80 -0.11
N VAL A 58 -2.10 -5.23 -0.08
CA VAL A 58 -2.94 -5.26 1.13
C VAL A 58 -3.30 -6.71 1.38
N THR A 59 -2.95 -7.20 2.57
CA THR A 59 -3.42 -8.49 3.09
C THR A 59 -4.34 -8.22 4.27
N ALA A 60 -5.51 -8.85 4.29
CA ALA A 60 -6.50 -8.68 5.34
C ALA A 60 -7.08 -10.02 5.80
N HIS A 61 -7.25 -10.19 7.11
CA HIS A 61 -7.84 -11.38 7.72
C HIS A 61 -8.91 -10.99 8.74
N ASP A 62 -10.02 -11.73 8.76
CA ASP A 62 -11.02 -11.60 9.82
C ASP A 62 -10.45 -12.11 11.12
N VAL A 63 -10.61 -11.31 12.18
CA VAL A 63 -10.21 -11.65 13.54
C VAL A 63 -11.34 -11.27 14.50
N PRO A 64 -11.41 -11.83 15.72
CA PRO A 64 -12.40 -11.40 16.69
C PRO A 64 -12.36 -9.87 16.91
N GLY A 65 -13.48 -9.20 16.70
CA GLY A 65 -13.60 -7.74 16.87
C GLY A 65 -13.23 -6.88 15.66
N GLY A 66 -12.75 -7.45 14.53
CA GLY A 66 -12.44 -6.68 13.34
C GLY A 66 -11.60 -7.40 12.28
N ALA A 67 -10.72 -6.64 11.62
CA ALA A 67 -9.82 -7.16 10.61
C ALA A 67 -8.35 -6.84 10.95
N SER A 68 -7.48 -7.83 10.86
CA SER A 68 -6.03 -7.62 10.85
C SER A 68 -5.60 -7.21 9.45
N VAL A 69 -4.84 -6.12 9.33
CA VAL A 69 -4.43 -5.53 8.06
C VAL A 69 -2.91 -5.41 8.01
N HIS A 70 -2.34 -5.93 6.93
CA HIS A 70 -0.92 -5.77 6.57
C HIS A 70 -0.83 -5.07 5.22
N ILE A 71 -0.06 -3.99 5.15
CA ILE A 71 0.15 -3.20 3.94
C ILE A 71 1.62 -3.11 3.64
N GLU A 72 1.99 -3.42 2.41
CA GLU A 72 3.32 -3.18 1.87
C GLU A 72 3.23 -2.13 0.77
N ALA A 73 4.13 -1.14 0.77
CA ALA A 73 4.20 -0.12 -0.27
C ALA A 73 5.64 0.18 -0.68
N TRP A 74 5.87 0.29 -1.99
CA TRP A 74 7.21 0.57 -2.52
C TRP A 74 7.18 1.16 -3.93
N ALA A 75 8.25 1.87 -4.27
CA ALA A 75 8.58 2.22 -5.63
C ALA A 75 9.51 1.16 -6.24
N GLY A 76 9.19 0.69 -7.44
CA GLY A 76 10.05 -0.23 -8.20
C GLY A 76 10.71 0.44 -9.41
N GLY A 77 11.82 -0.13 -9.85
CA GLY A 77 12.66 0.36 -10.93
C GLY A 77 13.85 -0.59 -11.09
N LEU A 78 15.05 -0.04 -11.32
CA LEU A 78 16.30 -0.83 -11.25
C LEU A 78 16.54 -1.44 -9.85
N THR A 79 15.99 -0.81 -8.82
CA THR A 79 16.01 -1.30 -7.42
C THR A 79 14.65 -1.06 -6.76
N GLU A 80 14.34 -1.81 -5.71
CA GLU A 80 13.17 -1.54 -4.86
C GLU A 80 13.48 -0.47 -3.81
N LEU A 81 12.67 0.57 -3.79
CA LEU A 81 12.77 1.68 -2.84
C LEU A 81 11.51 1.70 -1.98
N SER A 82 11.71 1.80 -0.67
CA SER A 82 10.58 1.97 0.27
C SER A 82 9.82 3.24 -0.03
N ALA A 83 8.55 3.28 0.36
CA ALA A 83 7.71 4.48 0.23
C ALA A 83 8.05 5.57 1.27
N ASP A 84 9.27 5.60 1.81
CA ASP A 84 9.73 6.64 2.74
C ASP A 84 9.99 7.96 2.00
N PRO A 85 9.20 9.03 2.23
CA PRO A 85 9.33 10.30 1.54
C PRO A 85 10.57 11.11 1.97
N SER A 86 11.28 10.70 3.04
CA SER A 86 12.47 11.37 3.57
C SER A 86 13.77 10.96 2.87
N GLY A 87 13.78 9.82 2.18
CA GLY A 87 14.97 9.29 1.50
C GLY A 87 15.41 10.16 0.31
N ILE A 88 16.69 10.54 0.29
CA ILE A 88 17.28 11.40 -0.75
C ILE A 88 17.42 10.63 -2.09
N PHE A 89 17.92 9.40 -2.04
CA PHE A 89 18.05 8.56 -3.25
C PHE A 89 16.67 8.09 -3.73
N GLY A 90 16.31 8.47 -4.97
CA GLY A 90 14.99 8.17 -5.52
C GLY A 90 13.86 8.97 -4.87
N LEU A 91 14.13 10.20 -4.42
CA LEU A 91 13.15 11.07 -3.74
C LEU A 91 11.79 11.15 -4.47
N ILE A 92 11.80 11.38 -5.78
CA ILE A 92 10.58 11.51 -6.59
C ILE A 92 9.76 10.21 -6.56
N PRO A 93 10.30 9.03 -6.96
CA PRO A 93 9.53 7.79 -6.90
C PRO A 93 9.11 7.41 -5.48
N ARG A 94 9.91 7.71 -4.45
CA ARG A 94 9.56 7.48 -3.04
C ARG A 94 8.36 8.31 -2.60
N ARG A 95 8.33 9.61 -2.91
CA ARG A 95 7.20 10.50 -2.61
C ARG A 95 5.93 10.08 -3.33
N ASP A 96 6.05 9.63 -4.58
CA ASP A 96 4.92 9.10 -5.32
C ASP A 96 4.36 7.81 -4.69
N ALA A 97 5.25 6.88 -4.30
CA ALA A 97 4.83 5.67 -3.59
C ALA A 97 4.23 6.00 -2.22
N TRP A 98 4.78 6.98 -1.50
CA TRP A 98 4.24 7.46 -0.23
C TRP A 98 2.82 7.98 -0.40
N ARG A 99 2.56 8.82 -1.41
CA ARG A 99 1.21 9.34 -1.69
C ARG A 99 0.19 8.22 -1.92
N VAL A 100 0.59 7.16 -2.61
CA VAL A 100 -0.28 5.99 -2.83
C VAL A 100 -0.57 5.29 -1.50
N ALA A 101 0.47 5.01 -0.72
CA ALA A 101 0.39 4.32 0.56
C ALA A 101 -0.42 5.10 1.60
N SER A 102 -0.16 6.40 1.71
CA SER A 102 -0.84 7.32 2.63
C SER A 102 -2.32 7.47 2.25
N THR A 103 -2.64 7.56 0.96
CA THR A 103 -4.04 7.61 0.50
C THR A 103 -4.79 6.33 0.91
N LEU A 104 -4.20 5.16 0.68
CA LEU A 104 -4.80 3.89 1.07
C LEU A 104 -5.10 3.82 2.57
N VAL A 105 -4.11 4.13 3.41
CA VAL A 105 -4.26 4.06 4.88
C VAL A 105 -5.25 5.11 5.39
N SER A 106 -5.21 6.34 4.86
CA SER A 106 -6.19 7.37 5.21
C SER A 106 -7.62 6.98 4.84
N ARG A 107 -7.82 6.27 3.72
CA ARG A 107 -9.15 5.78 3.30
C ARG A 107 -9.67 4.65 4.18
N LEU A 108 -8.79 3.93 4.88
CA LEU A 108 -9.15 2.99 5.93
C LEU A 108 -9.44 3.68 7.27
N GLY A 109 -9.31 5.01 7.35
CA GLY A 109 -9.56 5.80 8.56
C GLY A 109 -8.40 5.82 9.55
N VAL A 110 -7.19 5.51 9.08
CA VAL A 110 -5.98 5.42 9.90
C VAL A 110 -4.99 6.52 9.51
N ILE A 111 -4.20 7.01 10.46
CA ILE A 111 -3.18 8.03 10.21
C ILE A 111 -1.91 7.33 9.68
N PRO A 112 -1.50 7.59 8.42
CA PRO A 112 -0.37 6.87 7.77
C PRO A 112 0.94 6.93 8.56
N GLU A 113 1.27 8.09 9.10
CA GLU A 113 2.51 8.35 9.85
C GLU A 113 2.60 7.54 11.16
N GLN A 114 1.48 7.04 11.67
CA GLN A 114 1.45 6.26 12.91
C GLN A 114 1.66 4.76 12.67
N VAL A 115 1.39 4.27 11.46
CA VAL A 115 1.39 2.84 11.17
C VAL A 115 2.51 2.40 10.24
N PHE A 116 3.02 3.28 9.39
CA PHE A 116 4.10 2.92 8.48
C PHE A 116 5.45 2.86 9.18
N ARG A 117 6.16 1.76 8.94
CA ARG A 117 7.57 1.57 9.25
C ARG A 117 8.35 1.48 7.93
N HIS A 118 9.49 2.16 7.86
CA HIS A 118 10.28 2.25 6.64
C HIS A 118 11.56 1.40 6.74
N SER A 119 11.95 0.74 5.64
CA SER A 119 13.18 -0.07 5.51
C SER A 119 14.00 0.29 4.24
#